data_AF-A0A2M4AKA1-F1
#
_entry.id   AF-A0A2M4AKA1-F1
#
_cell.length_a   1.000
_cell.length_b   1.000
_cell.length_c   1.000
_cell.angle_alpha   90.00
_cell.angle_beta   90.00
_cell.angle_gamma   90.00
#
_symmetry.space_group_name_H-M   'P 1'
#
loop_
_entity.id
_entity.type
_entity.pdbx_description
1 polymer ?
#
loop_
_entity_poly.entity_id
_entity_poly.type
_entity_poly.pdbx_seq_one_letter_code
_entity_poly.pdbx_strand_id
1 'polypeptide(L)'
;VQLAWPQGSANARNDCVATYVDQRTLLTLAECVLPTSPTSVRTKDRYRSESFEIADVVAHPKYSPGSSRNNIAVIKLKSRVEVVPACPWLLPTLPDRVDYTGIGRMNLQNFLGDTQDPSSESIPSFAMPAVTTQPWQLCGNFLANLAARNQSVPEFTEDEHLCFGDEQWQVPDGCSLLKGAPVMRYIVRSGGFVKYLFGLSLAGKFCGLGLPSVAVAIAPHADWLRSVILNPASSALQAGSTKGSSPLIFINPDLKRSDECTDGRGSLGICVPHEECTSTREQLGSGGRVTLCTNGSIICCAWGDIARGQPSQPVNPVQVELDSCEERYQAVREERFLGLQESEDDYGNLASVAEIGWVMSGGKISFPCSGFLITLRTIVTTARCAESNGRKPTVARIGSVGAGQRTNYLLPPIRKVTVHDDYDETNGLHNIALITLAEPITATPFVFPSCLWKNQTHLPAGAILLSLWDNEPRITTHSVHPMYYSECRERLEDSELLDGQICMLRAAPETKFIVSTPCFTTGSIIMWENTTANPEIIDAQHLVALHSHGDCRENDDVLLTIRVSDYYDWIVSNIK
;
A
#
# COMPACT_ATOMS: atom_id res chain seq x y z
N VAL A 1 -13.15 -16.69 -4.27
CA VAL A 1 -13.75 -17.48 -3.16
C VAL A 1 -15.04 -18.14 -3.61
N GLN A 2 -15.45 -19.22 -2.96
CA GLN A 2 -16.70 -19.91 -3.28
C GLN A 2 -17.86 -19.32 -2.48
N LEU A 3 -19.03 -19.21 -3.10
CA LEU A 3 -20.26 -18.81 -2.43
C LEU A 3 -20.93 -20.05 -1.81
N ALA A 4 -21.56 -19.89 -0.65
CA ALA A 4 -22.28 -20.96 0.03
C ALA A 4 -23.71 -20.54 0.36
N TRP A 5 -24.67 -21.41 0.06
CA TRP A 5 -26.10 -21.21 0.27
C TRP A 5 -26.63 -22.04 1.44
N PRO A 6 -27.80 -21.69 1.99
CA PRO A 6 -28.48 -22.51 2.98
C PRO A 6 -28.69 -23.95 2.50
N GLN A 7 -28.55 -24.91 3.40
CA GLN A 7 -28.84 -26.32 3.10
C GLN A 7 -30.30 -26.48 2.63
N GLY A 8 -30.51 -27.28 1.57
CA GLY A 8 -31.84 -27.51 0.99
C GLY A 8 -32.32 -26.44 0.01
N SER A 9 -31.49 -25.46 -0.35
CA SER A 9 -31.83 -24.47 -1.37
C SER A 9 -32.00 -25.13 -2.75
N ALA A 10 -33.21 -25.05 -3.32
CA ALA A 10 -33.54 -25.64 -4.63
C ALA A 10 -32.71 -25.05 -5.81
N ASN A 11 -32.11 -23.87 -5.62
CA ASN A 11 -31.38 -23.12 -6.64
C ASN A 11 -29.91 -22.83 -6.27
N ALA A 12 -29.28 -23.68 -5.44
CA ALA A 12 -27.86 -23.49 -5.11
C ALA A 12 -26.98 -23.61 -6.37
N ARG A 13 -26.16 -22.58 -6.65
CA ARG A 13 -25.28 -22.52 -7.82
C ARG A 13 -23.84 -22.81 -7.42
N ASN A 14 -23.46 -24.08 -7.48
CA ASN A 14 -22.12 -24.53 -7.06
C ASN A 14 -20.97 -24.06 -7.96
N ASP A 15 -21.28 -23.49 -9.13
CA ASP A 15 -20.33 -22.93 -10.10
C ASP A 15 -20.09 -21.41 -9.94
N CYS A 16 -20.73 -20.78 -8.95
CA CYS A 16 -20.62 -19.35 -8.69
C CYS A 16 -19.53 -19.03 -7.66
N VAL A 17 -18.70 -18.04 -8.00
CA VAL A 17 -17.61 -17.54 -7.16
C VAL A 17 -17.63 -16.02 -7.08
N ALA A 18 -16.86 -15.48 -6.16
CA ALA A 18 -16.70 -14.05 -5.96
C ALA A 18 -15.24 -13.67 -5.74
N THR A 19 -14.93 -12.38 -5.92
CA THR A 19 -13.58 -11.83 -5.80
C THR A 19 -13.56 -10.69 -4.79
N TYR A 20 -12.61 -10.71 -3.86
CA TYR A 20 -12.40 -9.60 -2.93
C TYR A 20 -11.92 -8.36 -3.67
N VAL A 21 -12.58 -7.24 -3.44
CA VAL A 21 -12.16 -5.90 -3.91
C VAL A 21 -11.84 -4.95 -2.75
N ASP A 22 -12.14 -5.40 -1.54
CA ASP A 22 -11.68 -4.87 -0.24
C ASP A 22 -11.81 -6.01 0.79
N GLN A 23 -11.25 -5.86 2.00
CA GLN A 23 -11.28 -6.84 3.10
C GLN A 23 -12.69 -7.18 3.61
N ARG A 24 -13.72 -6.42 3.21
CA ARG A 24 -15.13 -6.67 3.56
C ARG A 24 -16.05 -6.78 2.36
N THR A 25 -15.53 -6.56 1.15
CA THR A 25 -16.36 -6.38 -0.04
C THR A 25 -15.93 -7.31 -1.16
N LEU A 26 -16.90 -8.01 -1.75
CA LEU A 26 -16.66 -8.87 -2.91
C LEU A 26 -17.54 -8.45 -4.08
N LEU A 27 -17.02 -8.72 -5.29
CA LEU A 27 -17.80 -8.64 -6.52
C LEU A 27 -18.09 -10.04 -7.08
N THR A 28 -19.29 -10.19 -7.62
CA THR A 28 -19.74 -11.39 -8.33
C THR A 28 -20.83 -11.00 -9.35
N LEU A 29 -21.38 -11.97 -10.07
CA LEU A 29 -22.52 -11.75 -10.96
C LEU A 29 -23.82 -11.62 -10.17
N ALA A 30 -24.76 -10.80 -10.65
CA ALA A 30 -26.09 -10.70 -10.06
C ALA A 30 -26.86 -12.02 -10.11
N GLU A 31 -26.66 -12.81 -11.18
CA GLU A 31 -27.24 -14.14 -11.30
C GLU A 31 -26.70 -15.14 -10.27
N CYS A 32 -25.55 -14.86 -9.65
CA CYS A 32 -24.98 -15.66 -8.57
C CYS A 32 -25.54 -15.30 -7.19
N VAL A 33 -26.40 -14.29 -7.08
CA VAL A 33 -26.99 -13.90 -5.79
C VAL A 33 -28.52 -13.80 -5.82
N LEU A 34 -29.13 -14.00 -7.00
CA LEU A 34 -30.58 -13.98 -7.22
C LEU A 34 -31.03 -15.28 -7.92
N PRO A 35 -32.26 -15.77 -7.63
CA PRO A 35 -33.22 -15.23 -6.67
C PRO A 35 -32.90 -15.59 -5.20
N THR A 36 -31.98 -16.53 -4.98
CA THR A 36 -31.56 -16.98 -3.66
C THR A 36 -30.15 -16.50 -3.38
N SER A 37 -29.99 -15.67 -2.35
CA SER A 37 -28.69 -15.13 -1.97
C SER A 37 -27.87 -16.14 -1.15
N PRO A 38 -26.54 -16.15 -1.31
CA PRO A 38 -25.65 -16.92 -0.45
C PRO A 38 -25.66 -16.36 0.98
N THR A 39 -25.35 -17.22 1.96
CA THR A 39 -25.26 -16.85 3.38
C THR A 39 -23.83 -16.67 3.86
N SER A 40 -22.88 -17.34 3.22
CA SER A 40 -21.47 -17.21 3.55
C SER A 40 -20.59 -17.36 2.33
N VAL A 41 -19.35 -16.88 2.45
CA VAL A 41 -18.27 -17.16 1.51
C VAL A 41 -17.30 -18.14 2.15
N ARG A 42 -16.69 -19.00 1.33
CA ARG A 42 -15.73 -20.01 1.78
C ARG A 42 -14.40 -19.85 1.06
N THR A 43 -13.33 -19.83 1.84
CA THR A 43 -11.96 -20.01 1.37
C THR A 43 -11.58 -21.47 1.60
N LYS A 44 -10.87 -22.05 0.65
CA LYS A 44 -10.33 -23.41 0.77
C LYS A 44 -8.90 -23.39 0.29
N ASP A 45 -7.99 -23.44 1.24
CA ASP A 45 -6.58 -23.77 1.01
C ASP A 45 -6.36 -25.25 1.35
N ARG A 46 -5.23 -25.81 0.94
CA ARG A 46 -4.80 -27.20 1.16
C ARG A 46 -4.88 -27.60 2.64
N TYR A 47 -4.67 -26.65 3.55
CA TYR A 47 -4.60 -26.90 4.99
C TYR A 47 -5.66 -26.18 5.83
N ARG A 48 -6.37 -25.20 5.27
CA ARG A 48 -7.31 -24.35 6.01
C ARG A 48 -8.56 -24.09 5.19
N SER A 49 -9.74 -24.28 5.78
CA SER A 49 -11.00 -23.82 5.21
C SER A 49 -11.65 -22.89 6.19
N GLU A 50 -11.91 -21.67 5.75
CA GLU A 50 -12.58 -20.64 6.54
C GLU A 50 -13.89 -20.26 5.88
N SER A 51 -14.84 -19.85 6.70
CA SER A 51 -16.12 -19.34 6.23
C SER A 51 -16.41 -18.00 6.87
N PHE A 52 -16.81 -17.04 6.04
CA PHE A 52 -17.14 -15.69 6.47
C PHE A 52 -18.61 -15.41 6.16
N GLU A 53 -19.32 -14.87 7.15
CA GLU A 53 -20.74 -14.56 7.02
C GLU A 53 -20.97 -13.31 6.18
N ILE A 54 -22.01 -13.37 5.34
CA ILE A 54 -22.45 -12.25 4.51
C ILE A 54 -23.38 -11.37 5.35
N ALA A 55 -23.08 -10.07 5.38
CA ALA A 55 -23.88 -9.03 6.03
C ALA A 55 -24.98 -8.51 5.10
N ASP A 56 -24.62 -8.25 3.84
CA ASP A 56 -25.52 -7.63 2.86
C ASP A 56 -25.13 -8.04 1.43
N VAL A 57 -26.12 -8.01 0.54
CA VAL A 57 -25.96 -8.35 -0.87
C VAL A 57 -26.74 -7.34 -1.71
N VAL A 58 -26.04 -6.64 -2.60
CA VAL A 58 -26.61 -5.59 -3.43
C VAL A 58 -26.38 -5.95 -4.90
N ALA A 59 -27.42 -6.47 -5.57
CA ALA A 59 -27.42 -6.63 -7.02
C ALA A 59 -27.65 -5.29 -7.71
N HIS A 60 -27.11 -5.12 -8.92
CA HIS A 60 -27.32 -3.90 -9.68
C HIS A 60 -28.82 -3.65 -9.92
N PRO A 61 -29.36 -2.44 -9.66
CA PRO A 61 -30.81 -2.18 -9.67
C PRO A 61 -31.47 -2.34 -11.04
N LYS A 62 -30.69 -2.20 -12.12
CA LYS A 62 -31.15 -2.43 -13.51
C LYS A 62 -31.02 -3.88 -13.98
N TYR A 63 -30.53 -4.78 -13.13
CA TYR A 63 -30.42 -6.20 -13.47
C TYR A 63 -31.81 -6.85 -13.53
N SER A 64 -32.02 -7.71 -14.52
CA SER A 64 -33.22 -8.54 -14.64
C SER A 64 -32.84 -10.03 -14.75
N PRO A 65 -33.53 -10.95 -14.06
CA PRO A 65 -33.23 -12.38 -14.13
C PRO A 65 -33.23 -12.91 -15.56
N GLY A 66 -32.13 -13.58 -15.95
CA GLY A 66 -31.95 -14.12 -17.31
C GLY A 66 -31.34 -13.14 -18.32
N SER A 67 -31.18 -11.86 -17.97
CA SER A 67 -30.43 -10.89 -18.78
C SER A 67 -28.93 -10.98 -18.50
N SER A 68 -28.10 -10.69 -19.52
CA SER A 68 -26.66 -10.46 -19.35
C SER A 68 -26.34 -9.01 -18.97
N ARG A 69 -27.25 -8.07 -19.25
CA ARG A 69 -27.07 -6.65 -18.95
C ARG A 69 -27.09 -6.39 -17.45
N ASN A 70 -26.19 -5.52 -17.00
CA ASN A 70 -26.05 -5.15 -15.59
C ASN A 70 -25.90 -6.35 -14.65
N ASN A 71 -25.34 -7.46 -15.13
CA ASN A 71 -25.22 -8.70 -14.36
C ASN A 71 -24.04 -8.66 -13.39
N ILE A 72 -24.13 -7.77 -12.38
CA ILE A 72 -23.10 -7.56 -11.37
C ILE A 72 -23.75 -7.34 -9.99
N ALA A 73 -23.10 -7.85 -8.95
CA ALA A 73 -23.52 -7.70 -7.57
C ALA A 73 -22.33 -7.46 -6.63
N VAL A 74 -22.61 -6.75 -5.55
CA VAL A 74 -21.70 -6.50 -4.43
C VAL A 74 -22.14 -7.37 -3.24
N ILE A 75 -21.21 -8.05 -2.62
CA ILE A 75 -21.40 -8.78 -1.36
C ILE A 75 -20.60 -8.06 -0.27
N LYS A 76 -21.22 -7.77 0.87
CA LYS A 76 -20.57 -7.21 2.06
C LYS A 76 -20.51 -8.26 3.16
N LEU A 77 -19.34 -8.41 3.79
CA LEU A 77 -19.11 -9.34 4.89
C LEU A 77 -19.34 -8.70 6.26
N LYS A 78 -19.70 -9.51 7.25
CA LYS A 78 -19.84 -9.07 8.65
C LYS A 78 -18.50 -8.74 9.30
N SER A 79 -17.46 -9.53 8.99
CA SER A 79 -16.10 -9.37 9.52
C SER A 79 -15.11 -9.03 8.42
N ARG A 80 -13.97 -8.44 8.79
CA ARG A 80 -12.81 -8.33 7.89
C ARG A 80 -12.21 -9.70 7.60
N VAL A 81 -11.53 -9.78 6.46
CA VAL A 81 -10.72 -10.92 6.07
C VAL A 81 -9.29 -10.46 5.77
N GLU A 82 -8.30 -11.23 6.22
CA GLU A 82 -6.88 -11.00 5.90
C GLU A 82 -6.57 -11.52 4.50
N VAL A 83 -6.87 -10.70 3.49
CA VAL A 83 -6.62 -11.00 2.08
C VAL A 83 -6.08 -9.77 1.37
N VAL A 84 -5.30 -9.98 0.31
CA VAL A 84 -4.95 -8.90 -0.63
C VAL A 84 -6.08 -8.78 -1.65
N PRO A 85 -6.89 -7.70 -1.62
CA PRO A 85 -7.98 -7.53 -2.56
C PRO A 85 -7.49 -7.17 -3.97
N ALA A 86 -8.30 -7.47 -4.98
CA ALA A 86 -8.07 -7.02 -6.34
C ALA A 86 -8.61 -5.60 -6.54
N CYS A 87 -7.83 -4.73 -7.19
CA CYS A 87 -8.25 -3.38 -7.55
C CYS A 87 -9.23 -3.42 -8.73
N PRO A 88 -10.47 -2.90 -8.61
CA PRO A 88 -11.38 -2.76 -9.74
C PRO A 88 -10.77 -1.88 -10.83
N TRP A 89 -10.72 -2.37 -12.06
CA TRP A 89 -10.26 -1.59 -13.20
C TRP A 89 -11.41 -0.74 -13.77
N LEU A 90 -11.31 0.57 -13.60
CA LEU A 90 -12.37 1.53 -13.94
C LEU A 90 -12.08 2.31 -15.24
N LEU A 91 -11.04 1.94 -15.97
CA LEU A 91 -10.64 2.60 -17.22
C LEU A 91 -11.10 1.77 -18.44
N PRO A 92 -11.36 2.41 -19.59
CA PRO A 92 -11.79 1.69 -20.79
C PRO A 92 -10.66 0.90 -21.47
N THR A 93 -9.40 1.27 -21.24
CA THR A 93 -8.25 0.61 -21.84
C THR A 93 -7.93 -0.69 -21.13
N LEU A 94 -7.70 -1.78 -21.87
CA LEU A 94 -7.36 -3.08 -21.31
C LEU A 94 -5.94 -3.49 -21.71
N PRO A 95 -5.23 -4.29 -20.88
CA PRO A 95 -3.97 -4.89 -21.30
C PRO A 95 -4.24 -6.01 -22.32
N ASP A 96 -3.29 -6.23 -23.23
CA ASP A 96 -3.41 -7.25 -24.29
C ASP A 96 -3.68 -8.66 -23.75
N ARG A 97 -3.14 -8.99 -22.58
CA ARG A 97 -3.21 -10.33 -21.99
C ARG A 97 -3.70 -10.26 -20.56
N VAL A 98 -4.56 -11.19 -20.15
CA VAL A 98 -5.14 -11.30 -18.81
C VAL A 98 -5.17 -12.74 -18.35
N ASP A 99 -5.34 -12.97 -17.05
CA ASP A 99 -5.52 -14.28 -16.45
C ASP A 99 -7.02 -14.53 -16.23
N TYR A 100 -7.55 -15.57 -16.88
CA TYR A 100 -8.96 -15.92 -16.83
C TYR A 100 -9.19 -17.04 -15.82
N THR A 101 -9.78 -16.72 -14.67
CA THR A 101 -9.92 -17.71 -13.59
C THR A 101 -11.03 -18.71 -13.90
N GLY A 102 -10.73 -20.00 -13.73
CA GLY A 102 -11.68 -21.10 -13.77
C GLY A 102 -11.32 -22.19 -12.78
N ILE A 103 -11.87 -23.38 -12.97
CA ILE A 103 -11.60 -24.56 -12.15
C ILE A 103 -11.25 -25.75 -13.04
N GLY A 104 -10.30 -26.57 -12.63
CA GLY A 104 -10.02 -27.82 -13.31
C GLY A 104 -9.24 -28.77 -12.43
N ARG A 105 -8.71 -29.84 -13.03
CA ARG A 105 -7.97 -30.83 -12.26
C ARG A 105 -6.53 -30.37 -12.03
N MET A 106 -6.08 -30.47 -10.78
CA MET A 106 -4.74 -30.03 -10.39
C MET A 106 -3.61 -30.74 -11.14
N ASN A 107 -3.76 -32.02 -11.42
CA ASN A 107 -2.80 -32.82 -12.19
C ASN A 107 -2.71 -32.44 -13.68
N LEU A 108 -3.69 -31.72 -14.22
CA LEU A 108 -3.67 -31.19 -15.60
C LEU A 108 -3.11 -29.76 -15.68
N GLN A 109 -2.93 -29.11 -14.53
CA GLN A 109 -2.53 -27.69 -14.43
C GLN A 109 -1.06 -27.51 -14.01
N ASN A 110 -0.54 -28.39 -13.13
CA ASN A 110 0.82 -28.28 -12.59
C ASN A 110 1.74 -29.36 -13.17
N PHE A 111 2.46 -29.05 -14.25
CA PHE A 111 3.49 -29.93 -14.85
C PHE A 111 4.91 -29.70 -14.30
N LEU A 112 5.06 -29.04 -13.15
CA LEU A 112 6.37 -28.76 -12.54
C LEU A 112 6.63 -29.69 -11.34
N GLY A 113 6.98 -30.94 -11.63
CA GLY A 113 7.53 -31.85 -10.64
C GLY A 113 7.40 -33.32 -11.03
N ASP A 114 8.54 -34.00 -11.16
CA ASP A 114 8.68 -35.45 -11.46
C ASP A 114 8.21 -36.35 -10.29
N THR A 115 7.50 -35.78 -9.31
CA THR A 115 6.93 -36.48 -8.16
C THR A 115 5.43 -36.62 -8.36
N GLN A 116 5.01 -37.70 -9.00
CA GLN A 116 3.62 -38.14 -8.98
C GLN A 116 3.23 -38.40 -7.51
N ASP A 117 2.44 -37.50 -6.93
CA ASP A 117 1.68 -37.81 -5.73
C ASP A 117 0.36 -38.44 -6.20
N PRO A 118 0.17 -39.78 -6.06
CA PRO A 118 -1.04 -40.47 -6.52
C PRO A 118 -2.32 -40.00 -5.81
N SER A 119 -2.22 -39.22 -4.72
CA SER A 119 -3.38 -38.60 -4.07
C SER A 119 -3.92 -37.34 -4.79
N SER A 120 -3.19 -36.83 -5.79
CA SER A 120 -3.50 -35.57 -6.49
C SER A 120 -4.37 -35.70 -7.74
N GLU A 121 -4.65 -36.92 -8.22
CA GLU A 121 -5.23 -37.19 -9.55
C GLU A 121 -6.66 -36.66 -9.80
N SER A 122 -7.33 -36.15 -8.77
CA SER A 122 -8.73 -35.69 -8.88
C SER A 122 -9.10 -34.46 -8.05
N ILE A 123 -8.11 -33.76 -7.45
CA ILE A 123 -8.41 -32.59 -6.63
C ILE A 123 -8.75 -31.40 -7.54
N PRO A 124 -9.95 -30.79 -7.44
CA PRO A 124 -10.27 -29.57 -8.18
C PRO A 124 -9.43 -28.40 -7.64
N SER A 125 -8.77 -27.69 -8.53
CA SER A 125 -8.00 -26.47 -8.24
C SER A 125 -8.38 -25.33 -9.16
N PHE A 126 -8.22 -24.10 -8.68
CA PHE A 126 -8.37 -22.91 -9.52
C PHE A 126 -7.31 -22.93 -10.62
N ALA A 127 -7.76 -22.79 -11.86
CA ALA A 127 -6.92 -22.59 -13.03
C ALA A 127 -6.94 -21.10 -13.37
N MET A 128 -5.79 -20.54 -13.75
CA MET A 128 -5.70 -19.16 -14.23
C MET A 128 -4.92 -19.12 -15.55
N PRO A 129 -5.43 -19.73 -16.63
CA PRO A 129 -4.81 -19.61 -17.94
C PRO A 129 -4.73 -18.15 -18.37
N ALA A 130 -3.57 -17.78 -18.92
CA ALA A 130 -3.36 -16.46 -19.46
C ALA A 130 -3.86 -16.40 -20.92
N VAL A 131 -4.87 -15.57 -21.16
CA VAL A 131 -5.56 -15.40 -22.44
C VAL A 131 -5.47 -13.97 -22.99
N THR A 132 -5.67 -13.79 -24.28
CA THR A 132 -5.62 -12.47 -24.95
C THR A 132 -6.98 -11.77 -24.94
N THR A 133 -7.00 -10.44 -24.77
CA THR A 133 -8.18 -9.61 -25.04
C THR A 133 -8.51 -9.62 -26.52
N GLN A 134 -9.76 -9.87 -26.87
CA GLN A 134 -10.20 -10.01 -28.25
C GLN A 134 -11.20 -8.90 -28.63
N PRO A 135 -11.24 -8.48 -29.90
CA PRO A 135 -12.31 -7.61 -30.39
C PRO A 135 -13.69 -8.25 -30.16
N TRP A 136 -14.67 -7.42 -29.78
CA TRP A 136 -16.01 -7.89 -29.41
C TRP A 136 -16.68 -8.74 -30.51
N GLN A 137 -16.42 -8.41 -31.78
CA GLN A 137 -17.01 -9.09 -32.94
C GLN A 137 -16.75 -10.61 -32.93
N LEU A 138 -15.60 -11.07 -32.42
CA LEU A 138 -15.26 -12.49 -32.35
C LEU A 138 -16.18 -13.24 -31.38
N CYS A 139 -16.38 -12.71 -30.17
CA CYS A 139 -17.32 -13.30 -29.22
C CYS A 139 -18.77 -13.18 -29.69
N GLY A 140 -19.15 -12.04 -30.30
CA GLY A 140 -20.49 -11.85 -30.85
C GLY A 140 -20.87 -12.93 -31.86
N ASN A 141 -19.98 -13.23 -32.81
CA ASN A 141 -20.18 -14.29 -33.80
C ASN A 141 -20.25 -15.67 -33.16
N PHE A 142 -19.36 -15.96 -32.20
CA PHE A 142 -19.34 -17.23 -31.49
C PHE A 142 -20.63 -17.48 -30.70
N LEU A 143 -21.08 -16.47 -29.94
CA LEU A 143 -22.31 -16.54 -29.16
C LEU A 143 -23.55 -16.66 -30.05
N ALA A 144 -23.60 -15.93 -31.16
CA ALA A 144 -24.68 -16.04 -32.15
C ALA A 144 -24.76 -17.45 -32.74
N ASN A 145 -23.62 -18.07 -33.06
CA ASN A 145 -23.57 -19.46 -33.56
C ASN A 145 -24.02 -20.49 -32.52
N LEU A 146 -23.68 -20.29 -31.25
CA LEU A 146 -24.17 -21.14 -30.15
C LEU A 146 -25.68 -21.01 -29.97
N ALA A 147 -26.20 -19.79 -30.01
CA ALA A 147 -27.63 -19.52 -29.89
C ALA A 147 -28.46 -20.02 -31.09
N ALA A 148 -27.90 -20.01 -32.29
CA ALA A 148 -28.55 -20.58 -33.46
C ALA A 148 -28.83 -22.09 -33.28
N ARG A 149 -28.11 -22.77 -32.37
CA ARG A 149 -28.31 -24.19 -32.02
C ARG A 149 -29.23 -24.42 -30.82
N ASN A 150 -29.37 -23.44 -29.91
CA ASN A 150 -30.21 -23.52 -28.71
C ASN A 150 -30.88 -22.15 -28.49
N GLN A 151 -32.19 -22.06 -28.72
CA GLN A 151 -32.96 -20.82 -28.71
C GLN A 151 -32.73 -19.93 -27.46
N SER A 152 -32.77 -18.61 -27.71
CA SER A 152 -32.51 -17.45 -26.83
C SER A 152 -31.03 -17.19 -26.48
N VAL A 153 -30.41 -16.25 -27.20
CA VAL A 153 -29.15 -15.63 -26.78
C VAL A 153 -29.50 -14.58 -25.74
N PRO A 154 -28.85 -14.57 -24.57
CA PRO A 154 -28.85 -13.39 -23.72
C PRO A 154 -28.34 -12.17 -24.51
N GLU A 155 -28.87 -10.98 -24.23
CA GLU A 155 -28.47 -9.74 -24.89
C GLU A 155 -27.08 -9.31 -24.40
N PHE A 156 -26.05 -9.59 -25.21
CA PHE A 156 -24.68 -9.17 -24.93
C PHE A 156 -24.29 -7.97 -25.81
N THR A 157 -23.52 -7.05 -25.23
CA THR A 157 -23.16 -5.78 -25.86
C THR A 157 -21.75 -5.34 -25.49
N GLU A 158 -21.04 -4.69 -26.42
CA GLU A 158 -19.64 -4.28 -26.25
C GLU A 158 -19.42 -3.19 -25.18
N ASP A 159 -20.47 -2.47 -24.79
CA ASP A 159 -20.44 -1.46 -23.73
C ASP A 159 -20.41 -2.06 -22.32
N GLU A 160 -20.89 -3.29 -22.13
CA GLU A 160 -20.95 -3.95 -20.81
C GLU A 160 -20.18 -5.27 -20.74
N HIS A 161 -19.67 -5.77 -21.86
CA HIS A 161 -19.06 -7.10 -21.94
C HIS A 161 -17.71 -7.08 -22.63
N LEU A 162 -16.81 -7.92 -22.14
CA LEU A 162 -15.47 -8.11 -22.66
C LEU A 162 -15.33 -9.48 -23.30
N CYS A 163 -14.54 -9.54 -24.38
CA CYS A 163 -14.23 -10.76 -25.09
C CYS A 163 -12.78 -11.17 -24.84
N PHE A 164 -12.56 -12.45 -24.52
CA PHE A 164 -11.24 -13.01 -24.29
C PHE A 164 -11.09 -14.35 -24.99
N GLY A 165 -9.88 -14.65 -25.45
CA GLY A 165 -9.53 -16.00 -25.84
C GLY A 165 -8.28 -16.10 -26.70
N ASP A 166 -7.85 -17.34 -26.88
CA ASP A 166 -6.74 -17.74 -27.73
C ASP A 166 -7.09 -19.02 -28.50
N GLU A 167 -6.45 -19.25 -29.64
CA GLU A 167 -6.71 -20.43 -30.48
C GLU A 167 -6.15 -21.74 -29.89
N GLN A 168 -5.32 -21.65 -28.86
CA GLN A 168 -4.68 -22.81 -28.23
C GLN A 168 -5.70 -23.60 -27.41
N TRP A 169 -5.84 -24.89 -27.72
CA TRP A 169 -6.73 -25.79 -26.97
C TRP A 169 -6.03 -26.33 -25.73
N GLN A 170 -6.76 -26.31 -24.60
CA GLN A 170 -6.36 -27.04 -23.39
C GLN A 170 -6.91 -28.46 -23.41
N VAL A 171 -6.27 -29.34 -22.63
CA VAL A 171 -6.80 -30.69 -22.37
C VAL A 171 -8.20 -30.55 -21.73
N PRO A 172 -9.20 -31.34 -22.16
CA PRO A 172 -10.50 -31.38 -21.49
C PRO A 172 -10.35 -31.58 -19.98
N ASP A 173 -11.23 -30.95 -19.20
CA ASP A 173 -11.16 -30.85 -17.72
C ASP A 173 -9.96 -30.07 -17.16
N GLY A 174 -9.10 -29.49 -18.01
CA GLY A 174 -7.99 -28.63 -17.61
C GLY A 174 -8.48 -27.28 -17.05
N CYS A 175 -9.51 -26.69 -17.66
CA CYS A 175 -10.18 -25.51 -17.16
C CYS A 175 -11.66 -25.50 -17.56
N SER A 176 -12.53 -25.28 -16.58
CA SER A 176 -13.96 -25.06 -16.70
C SER A 176 -14.29 -23.68 -16.15
N LEU A 177 -15.19 -22.99 -16.83
CA LEU A 177 -15.58 -21.63 -16.45
C LEU A 177 -16.34 -21.67 -15.12
N LEU A 178 -15.97 -20.74 -14.23
CA LEU A 178 -16.70 -20.45 -13.01
C LEU A 178 -17.42 -19.11 -13.18
N LYS A 179 -18.70 -19.06 -12.85
CA LYS A 179 -19.50 -17.82 -12.96
C LYS A 179 -19.08 -16.82 -11.89
N GLY A 180 -18.86 -15.57 -12.29
CA GLY A 180 -18.36 -14.53 -11.39
C GLY A 180 -16.88 -14.67 -11.04
N ALA A 181 -16.15 -15.55 -11.71
CA ALA A 181 -14.70 -15.67 -11.53
C ALA A 181 -13.98 -14.43 -12.05
N PRO A 182 -12.88 -14.01 -11.42
CA PRO A 182 -12.17 -12.83 -11.83
C PRO A 182 -11.41 -13.06 -13.14
N VAL A 183 -11.56 -12.12 -14.07
CA VAL A 183 -10.61 -11.89 -15.16
C VAL A 183 -9.68 -10.78 -14.70
N MET A 184 -8.42 -11.12 -14.45
CA MET A 184 -7.51 -10.25 -13.70
C MET A 184 -6.09 -10.32 -14.23
N ARG A 185 -5.22 -9.40 -13.81
CA ARG A 185 -3.79 -9.44 -14.11
C ARG A 185 -3.02 -8.67 -13.04
N TYR A 186 -1.83 -9.15 -12.70
CA TYR A 186 -0.86 -8.35 -11.97
C TYR A 186 -0.21 -7.33 -12.91
N ILE A 187 -0.25 -6.05 -12.53
CA ILE A 187 0.41 -4.96 -13.22
C ILE A 187 1.41 -4.32 -12.25
N VAL A 188 2.64 -4.11 -12.72
CA VAL A 188 3.65 -3.39 -11.94
C VAL A 188 3.31 -1.90 -11.95
N ARG A 189 3.11 -1.31 -10.77
CA ARG A 189 2.98 0.13 -10.57
C ARG A 189 3.76 0.55 -9.33
N SER A 190 4.59 1.59 -9.47
CA SER A 190 5.40 2.14 -8.37
C SER A 190 6.22 1.08 -7.63
N GLY A 191 6.84 0.15 -8.38
CA GLY A 191 7.62 -0.96 -7.82
C GLY A 191 6.81 -2.11 -7.21
N GLY A 192 5.47 -1.99 -7.11
CA GLY A 192 4.58 -3.01 -6.57
C GLY A 192 3.81 -3.79 -7.63
N PHE A 193 3.53 -5.07 -7.37
CA PHE A 193 2.64 -5.89 -8.20
C PHE A 193 1.20 -5.71 -7.73
N VAL A 194 0.40 -4.94 -8.48
CA VAL A 194 -1.00 -4.67 -8.14
C VAL A 194 -1.91 -5.56 -8.98
N LYS A 195 -2.79 -6.31 -8.32
CA LYS A 195 -3.77 -7.20 -8.95
C LYS A 195 -4.99 -6.40 -9.41
N TYR A 196 -5.21 -6.31 -10.72
CA TYR A 196 -6.38 -5.60 -11.26
C TYR A 196 -7.46 -6.56 -11.73
N LEU A 197 -8.72 -6.25 -11.40
CA LEU A 197 -9.92 -6.97 -11.82
C LEU A 197 -10.56 -6.22 -13.00
N PHE A 198 -10.55 -6.84 -14.19
CA PHE A 198 -11.09 -6.26 -15.42
C PHE A 198 -12.53 -6.68 -15.69
N GLY A 199 -12.88 -7.90 -15.32
CA GLY A 199 -14.22 -8.44 -15.53
C GLY A 199 -14.55 -9.65 -14.70
N LEU A 200 -15.81 -10.06 -14.79
CA LEU A 200 -16.36 -11.23 -14.11
C LEU A 200 -16.85 -12.25 -15.15
N SER A 201 -16.30 -13.45 -15.13
CA SER A 201 -16.58 -14.52 -16.09
C SER A 201 -18.06 -14.84 -16.14
N LEU A 202 -18.67 -14.77 -17.33
CA LEU A 202 -20.12 -14.88 -17.53
C LEU A 202 -20.50 -16.08 -18.41
N ALA A 203 -19.87 -16.22 -19.57
CA ALA A 203 -20.22 -17.25 -20.54
C ALA A 203 -19.00 -17.71 -21.34
N GLY A 204 -18.89 -19.01 -21.61
CA GLY A 204 -17.77 -19.57 -22.35
C GLY A 204 -17.49 -21.02 -21.98
N LYS A 205 -16.49 -21.61 -22.62
CA LYS A 205 -15.94 -22.93 -22.31
C LYS A 205 -14.41 -22.82 -22.29
N PHE A 206 -13.76 -23.69 -21.53
CA PHE A 206 -12.29 -23.79 -21.49
C PHE A 206 -11.57 -22.49 -21.12
N CYS A 207 -12.25 -21.58 -20.40
CA CYS A 207 -11.67 -20.35 -19.89
C CYS A 207 -11.02 -19.46 -20.97
N GLY A 208 -11.56 -19.46 -22.19
CA GLY A 208 -11.05 -18.68 -23.33
C GLY A 208 -10.07 -19.43 -24.23
N LEU A 209 -9.72 -20.67 -23.92
CA LEU A 209 -8.76 -21.45 -24.70
C LEU A 209 -9.46 -22.31 -25.76
N GLY A 210 -9.08 -22.15 -27.01
CA GLY A 210 -9.67 -22.79 -28.19
C GLY A 210 -11.01 -22.19 -28.59
N LEU A 211 -11.82 -21.75 -27.62
CA LEU A 211 -13.09 -21.04 -27.81
C LEU A 211 -13.11 -19.74 -27.01
N PRO A 212 -13.63 -18.64 -27.58
CA PRO A 212 -13.68 -17.37 -26.89
C PRO A 212 -14.67 -17.42 -25.72
N SER A 213 -14.43 -16.57 -24.72
CA SER A 213 -15.22 -16.43 -23.51
C SER A 213 -15.54 -14.97 -23.23
N VAL A 214 -16.70 -14.75 -22.61
CA VAL A 214 -17.27 -13.44 -22.31
C VAL A 214 -17.31 -13.22 -20.80
N ALA A 215 -16.97 -12.00 -20.40
CA ALA A 215 -17.05 -11.53 -19.03
C ALA A 215 -17.83 -10.21 -18.97
N VAL A 216 -18.48 -9.94 -17.84
CA VAL A 216 -19.04 -8.62 -17.52
C VAL A 216 -17.89 -7.66 -17.23
N ALA A 217 -17.84 -6.51 -17.91
CA ALA A 217 -16.83 -5.48 -17.70
C ALA A 217 -17.04 -4.76 -16.36
N ILE A 218 -15.97 -4.43 -15.63
CA ILE A 218 -16.10 -3.67 -14.38
C ILE A 218 -16.31 -2.16 -14.63
N ALA A 219 -15.58 -1.58 -15.58
CA ALA A 219 -15.55 -0.13 -15.82
C ALA A 219 -16.93 0.53 -16.07
N PRO A 220 -17.85 -0.07 -16.84
CA PRO A 220 -19.18 0.51 -17.08
C PRO A 220 -20.03 0.67 -15.82
N HIS A 221 -19.73 -0.10 -14.77
CA HIS A 221 -20.44 -0.07 -13.50
C HIS A 221 -19.75 0.79 -12.43
N ALA A 222 -18.71 1.56 -12.80
CA ALA A 222 -17.89 2.33 -11.86
C ALA A 222 -18.70 3.26 -10.94
N ASP A 223 -19.66 4.02 -11.48
CA ASP A 223 -20.43 4.98 -10.70
C ASP A 223 -21.37 4.28 -9.69
N TRP A 224 -22.00 3.19 -10.11
CA TRP A 224 -22.81 2.38 -9.21
C TRP A 224 -21.94 1.71 -8.13
N LEU A 225 -20.80 1.13 -8.50
CA LEU A 225 -19.86 0.52 -7.55
C LEU A 225 -19.38 1.54 -6.51
N ARG A 226 -19.00 2.76 -6.93
CA ARG A 226 -18.63 3.85 -6.01
C ARG A 226 -19.77 4.16 -5.04
N SER A 227 -21.02 4.22 -5.52
CA SER A 227 -22.17 4.55 -4.67
C SER A 227 -22.47 3.48 -3.60
N VAL A 228 -22.23 2.20 -3.91
CA VAL A 228 -22.52 1.08 -3.01
C VAL A 228 -21.36 0.79 -2.04
N ILE A 229 -20.13 0.85 -2.54
CA ILE A 229 -18.91 0.50 -1.79
C ILE A 229 -18.50 1.65 -0.86
N LEU A 230 -18.47 2.88 -1.36
CA LEU A 230 -18.00 4.06 -0.59
C LEU A 230 -19.09 4.71 0.26
N ASN A 231 -20.28 4.11 0.32
CA ASN A 231 -21.53 4.75 0.77
C ASN A 231 -21.34 5.64 2.03
N PRO A 232 -21.33 6.98 1.87
CA PRO A 232 -20.93 7.93 2.92
C PRO A 232 -21.89 7.98 4.12
N ALA A 233 -23.08 7.40 3.98
CA ALA A 233 -24.05 7.27 5.08
C ALA A 233 -23.54 6.37 6.23
N SER A 234 -22.69 5.39 5.93
CA SER A 234 -22.08 4.52 6.96
C SER A 234 -20.96 5.21 7.74
N SER A 235 -20.24 6.15 7.10
CA SER A 235 -19.20 6.97 7.71
C SER A 235 -19.79 8.08 8.60
N ALA A 236 -20.97 8.59 8.25
CA ALA A 236 -21.67 9.64 9.00
C ALA A 236 -22.43 9.12 10.24
N LEU A 237 -22.82 7.85 10.28
CA LEU A 237 -23.54 7.27 11.43
C LEU A 237 -22.61 6.76 12.55
N GLN A 238 -21.33 6.52 12.27
CA GLN A 238 -20.33 6.17 13.29
C GLN A 238 -19.52 7.37 13.80
N ALA A 239 -19.44 8.46 13.02
CA ALA A 239 -18.86 9.71 13.47
C ALA A 239 -19.96 10.61 14.04
N GLY A 240 -20.23 10.51 15.35
CA GLY A 240 -20.97 11.51 16.13
C GLY A 240 -20.24 12.87 16.22
N SER A 241 -19.55 13.27 15.16
CA SER A 241 -18.74 14.47 15.05
C SER A 241 -19.37 15.41 14.04
N THR A 242 -19.96 16.49 14.54
CA THR A 242 -20.39 17.67 13.79
C THR A 242 -19.18 18.49 13.28
N LYS A 243 -18.25 17.85 12.56
CA LYS A 243 -17.17 18.56 11.85
C LYS A 243 -17.45 18.48 10.36
N GLY A 244 -17.43 19.64 9.73
CA GLY A 244 -17.83 19.87 8.34
C GLY A 244 -17.17 18.89 7.35
N SER A 245 -17.84 18.66 6.24
CA SER A 245 -17.37 17.86 5.12
C SER A 245 -15.88 18.07 4.88
N SER A 246 -15.08 17.01 5.05
CA SER A 246 -13.65 17.05 4.71
C SER A 246 -13.51 17.52 3.26
N PRO A 247 -12.66 18.51 2.97
CA PRO A 247 -12.47 19.00 1.61
C PRO A 247 -11.98 17.87 0.71
N LEU A 248 -12.57 17.74 -0.48
CA LEU A 248 -12.12 16.80 -1.50
C LEU A 248 -10.82 17.34 -2.11
N ILE A 249 -9.71 16.68 -1.79
CA ILE A 249 -8.38 17.01 -2.29
C ILE A 249 -8.13 16.16 -3.55
N PHE A 250 -7.94 16.83 -4.69
CA PHE A 250 -7.58 16.16 -5.94
C PHE A 250 -6.09 16.36 -6.21
N ILE A 251 -5.33 15.27 -6.21
CA ILE A 251 -3.89 15.29 -6.54
C ILE A 251 -3.74 14.95 -8.01
N ASN A 252 -3.20 15.90 -8.79
CA ASN A 252 -2.73 15.61 -10.13
C ASN A 252 -1.19 15.51 -10.13
N PRO A 253 -0.62 14.30 -10.14
CA PRO A 253 0.83 14.11 -10.06
C PRO A 253 1.56 14.57 -11.33
N ASP A 254 0.85 14.79 -12.43
CA ASP A 254 1.45 15.19 -13.71
C ASP A 254 1.74 16.70 -13.79
N LEU A 255 1.15 17.52 -12.91
CA LEU A 255 1.28 18.98 -12.91
C LEU A 255 2.40 19.44 -11.97
N LYS A 256 3.39 20.16 -12.48
CA LYS A 256 4.52 20.75 -11.74
C LYS A 256 4.30 22.23 -11.46
N ARG A 257 5.17 22.82 -10.62
CA ARG A 257 5.21 24.27 -10.39
C ARG A 257 5.25 24.99 -11.75
N SER A 258 4.45 26.04 -11.88
CA SER A 258 4.30 26.85 -13.08
C SER A 258 3.53 26.21 -14.25
N ASP A 259 3.02 24.99 -14.11
CA ASP A 259 2.13 24.41 -15.11
C ASP A 259 0.74 25.06 -15.06
N GLU A 260 0.10 25.16 -16.22
CA GLU A 260 -1.30 25.57 -16.33
C GLU A 260 -2.21 24.48 -15.77
N CYS A 261 -3.21 24.90 -15.01
CA CYS A 261 -4.07 23.98 -14.28
C CYS A 261 -5.49 24.52 -14.16
N THR A 262 -6.40 23.67 -13.70
CA THR A 262 -7.79 24.06 -13.38
C THR A 262 -8.02 23.91 -11.88
N ASP A 263 -8.42 25.00 -11.22
CA ASP A 263 -8.69 25.01 -9.79
C ASP A 263 -9.93 24.17 -9.45
N GLY A 264 -10.23 23.99 -8.16
CA GLY A 264 -11.39 23.21 -7.74
C GLY A 264 -12.75 23.85 -8.02
N ARG A 265 -12.78 25.11 -8.49
CA ARG A 265 -13.98 25.84 -8.95
C ARG A 265 -14.15 25.77 -10.48
N GLY A 266 -13.21 25.19 -11.22
CA GLY A 266 -13.23 25.12 -12.68
C GLY A 266 -12.55 26.31 -13.38
N SER A 267 -11.86 27.18 -12.64
CA SER A 267 -11.15 28.34 -13.18
C SER A 267 -9.75 27.97 -13.64
N LEU A 268 -9.28 28.59 -14.74
CA LEU A 268 -7.90 28.48 -15.19
C LEU A 268 -6.95 29.17 -14.20
N GLY A 269 -5.86 28.48 -13.88
CA GLY A 269 -4.85 28.90 -12.92
C GLY A 269 -3.46 28.39 -13.26
N ILE A 270 -2.54 28.58 -12.32
CA ILE A 270 -1.15 28.12 -12.40
C ILE A 270 -0.74 27.47 -11.08
N CYS A 271 0.09 26.45 -11.16
CA CYS A 271 0.58 25.72 -10.00
C CYS A 271 1.63 26.53 -9.23
N VAL A 272 1.29 26.97 -8.01
CA VAL A 272 2.14 27.79 -7.13
C VAL A 272 2.19 27.20 -5.72
N PRO A 273 3.22 27.50 -4.91
CA PRO A 273 3.22 27.15 -3.49
C PRO A 273 1.95 27.63 -2.78
N HIS A 274 1.41 26.83 -1.86
CA HIS A 274 0.14 27.15 -1.18
C HIS A 274 0.17 28.49 -0.44
N GLU A 275 1.36 28.92 0.02
CA GLU A 275 1.59 30.21 0.69
C GLU A 275 1.42 31.40 -0.26
N GLU A 276 1.63 31.19 -1.56
CA GLU A 276 1.49 32.21 -2.60
C GLU A 276 0.03 32.33 -3.07
N CYS A 277 -0.88 31.48 -2.61
CA CYS A 277 -2.29 31.50 -3.03
C CYS A 277 -3.23 31.95 -1.91
N THR A 278 -3.88 33.08 -2.11
CA THR A 278 -4.74 33.69 -1.08
C THR A 278 -6.07 32.96 -0.90
N SER A 279 -6.57 32.29 -1.93
CA SER A 279 -7.89 31.63 -1.90
C SER A 279 -7.90 30.24 -1.29
N THR A 280 -6.74 29.64 -1.01
CA THR A 280 -6.62 28.27 -0.45
C THR A 280 -7.34 28.13 0.88
N ARG A 281 -7.16 29.10 1.78
CA ARG A 281 -7.72 29.06 3.13
C ARG A 281 -9.24 29.21 3.12
N GLU A 282 -9.77 30.03 2.22
CA GLU A 282 -11.21 30.18 1.99
C GLU A 282 -11.81 28.88 1.43
N GLN A 283 -11.16 28.28 0.43
CA GLN A 283 -11.61 27.04 -0.19
C GLN A 283 -11.62 25.86 0.78
N LEU A 284 -10.59 25.73 1.62
CA LEU A 284 -10.55 24.70 2.68
C LEU A 284 -11.61 24.96 3.76
N GLY A 285 -11.82 26.22 4.15
CA GLY A 285 -12.82 26.61 5.14
C GLY A 285 -14.27 26.40 4.67
N SER A 286 -14.52 26.46 3.36
CA SER A 286 -15.86 26.28 2.78
C SER A 286 -16.17 24.83 2.35
N GLY A 287 -15.29 23.86 2.66
CA GLY A 287 -15.43 22.48 2.16
C GLY A 287 -15.30 22.36 0.62
N GLY A 288 -14.65 23.34 -0.02
CA GLY A 288 -14.43 23.38 -1.46
C GLY A 288 -13.39 22.37 -1.92
N ARG A 289 -13.41 22.06 -3.22
CA ARG A 289 -12.38 21.24 -3.86
C ARG A 289 -11.09 22.06 -4.01
N VAL A 290 -9.95 21.45 -3.74
CA VAL A 290 -8.62 22.04 -3.99
C VAL A 290 -7.83 21.08 -4.89
N THR A 291 -7.19 21.62 -5.93
CA THR A 291 -6.32 20.86 -6.82
C THR A 291 -4.87 21.02 -6.37
N LEU A 292 -4.22 19.92 -6.01
CA LEU A 292 -2.80 19.85 -5.71
C LEU A 292 -2.01 19.49 -6.98
N CYS A 293 -0.94 20.23 -7.26
CA CYS A 293 -0.01 19.95 -8.35
C CYS A 293 1.20 19.22 -7.76
N THR A 294 1.52 18.02 -8.24
CA THR A 294 2.61 17.13 -7.75
C THR A 294 2.58 16.80 -6.25
N ASN A 295 2.95 17.74 -5.38
CA ASN A 295 3.05 17.57 -3.94
C ASN A 295 2.00 18.40 -3.17
N GLY A 296 1.78 18.08 -1.89
CA GLY A 296 0.80 18.79 -1.05
C GLY A 296 1.10 20.27 -0.77
N SER A 297 2.24 20.77 -1.25
CA SER A 297 2.72 22.12 -1.02
C SER A 297 2.48 23.04 -2.22
N ILE A 298 2.21 22.49 -3.40
CA ILE A 298 1.93 23.24 -4.64
C ILE A 298 0.46 23.00 -5.00
N ILE A 299 -0.26 24.07 -5.22
CA ILE A 299 -1.69 24.04 -5.53
C ILE A 299 -1.97 24.78 -6.82
N CYS A 300 -3.05 24.41 -7.50
CA CYS A 300 -3.55 25.20 -8.60
C CYS A 300 -4.21 26.47 -8.07
N CYS A 301 -3.59 27.63 -8.30
CA CYS A 301 -4.12 28.91 -7.90
C CYS A 301 -4.65 29.67 -9.11
N ALA A 302 -5.88 30.20 -9.01
CA ALA A 302 -6.42 31.08 -10.04
C ALA A 302 -5.54 32.32 -10.18
N TRP A 303 -5.36 32.82 -11.40
CA TRP A 303 -4.48 33.96 -11.71
C TRP A 303 -4.76 35.23 -10.87
N GLY A 304 -6.01 35.42 -10.42
CA GLY A 304 -6.41 36.56 -9.59
C GLY A 304 -6.02 36.45 -8.11
N ASP A 305 -5.70 35.25 -7.63
CA ASP A 305 -5.54 34.96 -6.20
C ASP A 305 -4.07 34.81 -5.77
N ILE A 306 -3.12 34.98 -6.71
CA ILE A 306 -1.68 34.84 -6.46
C ILE A 306 -1.17 36.08 -5.73
N ALA A 307 -0.69 35.90 -4.50
CA ALA A 307 -0.10 36.94 -3.68
C ALA A 307 1.18 37.47 -4.34
N ARG A 308 1.18 38.76 -4.71
CA ARG A 308 2.38 39.44 -5.22
C ARG A 308 3.34 39.70 -4.05
N GLY A 309 4.25 38.74 -3.83
CA GLY A 309 5.49 38.89 -3.06
C GLY A 309 5.34 39.46 -1.64
N GLN A 310 5.18 38.57 -0.64
CA GLN A 310 5.46 38.95 0.75
C GLN A 310 6.94 38.77 1.09
N PRO A 311 7.50 39.60 2.00
CA PRO A 311 8.90 39.51 2.42
C PRO A 311 9.13 38.21 3.20
N SER A 312 10.20 37.49 2.85
CA SER A 312 10.63 36.27 3.53
C SER A 312 10.82 36.50 5.03
N GLN A 313 10.18 35.65 5.84
CA GLN A 313 10.48 35.52 7.27
C GLN A 313 11.98 35.23 7.47
N PRO A 314 12.58 35.60 8.62
CA PRO A 314 13.95 35.21 8.94
C PRO A 314 14.06 33.68 8.90
N VAL A 315 14.78 33.16 7.91
CA VAL A 315 14.83 31.73 7.64
C VAL A 315 15.70 31.06 8.69
N ASN A 316 15.13 30.10 9.43
CA ASN A 316 15.86 29.32 10.43
C ASN A 316 16.94 28.47 9.70
N PRO A 317 18.24 28.61 10.01
CA PRO A 317 19.30 27.89 9.31
C PRO A 317 19.19 26.37 9.43
N VAL A 318 18.66 25.86 10.54
CA VAL A 318 18.38 24.41 10.71
C VAL A 318 17.31 23.97 9.73
N GLN A 319 16.24 24.74 9.60
CA GLN A 319 15.17 24.45 8.67
C GLN A 319 15.68 24.47 7.23
N VAL A 320 16.55 25.44 6.86
CA VAL A 320 17.22 25.43 5.55
C VAL A 320 18.04 24.17 5.34
N GLU A 321 18.83 23.74 6.32
CA GLU A 321 19.65 22.53 6.21
C GLU A 321 18.79 21.28 5.98
N LEU A 322 17.73 21.10 6.78
CA LEU A 322 16.80 19.98 6.66
C LEU A 322 15.97 20.03 5.37
N ASP A 323 15.55 21.21 4.95
CA ASP A 323 14.75 21.40 3.73
C ASP A 323 15.56 21.23 2.45
N SER A 324 16.85 21.59 2.47
CA SER A 324 17.79 21.41 1.35
C SER A 324 18.53 20.08 1.38
N CYS A 325 18.10 19.12 2.21
CA CYS A 325 18.79 17.84 2.40
C CYS A 325 19.02 17.07 1.10
N GLU A 326 18.03 17.06 0.20
CA GLU A 326 18.13 16.39 -1.10
C GLU A 326 19.30 16.98 -1.90
N GLU A 327 19.33 18.29 -2.13
CA GLU A 327 20.38 18.92 -2.94
C GLU A 327 21.76 18.90 -2.23
N ARG A 328 21.77 19.10 -0.92
CA ARG A 328 22.99 19.29 -0.12
C ARG A 328 23.94 18.10 -0.17
N TYR A 329 23.42 16.89 -0.20
CA TYR A 329 24.23 15.66 -0.21
C TYR A 329 24.22 14.92 -1.54
N GLN A 330 23.70 15.55 -2.61
CA GLN A 330 23.61 14.92 -3.93
C GLN A 330 24.96 14.42 -4.45
N ALA A 331 26.00 15.26 -4.41
CA ALA A 331 27.33 14.88 -4.89
C ALA A 331 27.92 13.66 -4.15
N VAL A 332 27.67 13.56 -2.84
CA VAL A 332 28.12 12.42 -2.02
C VAL A 332 27.35 11.15 -2.39
N ARG A 333 26.04 11.27 -2.67
CA ARG A 333 25.22 10.16 -3.15
C ARG A 333 25.65 9.67 -4.54
N GLU A 334 26.01 10.59 -5.43
CA GLU A 334 26.59 10.28 -6.76
C GLU A 334 27.90 9.51 -6.65
N GLU A 335 28.84 9.97 -5.82
CA GLU A 335 30.10 9.27 -5.57
C GLU A 335 29.86 7.87 -5.00
N ARG A 336 28.95 7.74 -4.03
CA ARG A 336 28.56 6.45 -3.46
C ARG A 336 27.98 5.48 -4.49
N PHE A 337 27.11 5.96 -5.38
CA PHE A 337 26.51 5.12 -6.42
C PHE A 337 27.56 4.59 -7.40
N LEU A 338 28.54 5.42 -7.78
CA LEU A 338 29.67 4.96 -8.58
C LEU A 338 30.49 3.91 -7.82
N GLY A 339 30.76 4.14 -6.53
CA GLY A 339 31.47 3.17 -5.68
C GLY A 339 30.74 1.83 -5.53
N LEU A 340 29.40 1.82 -5.48
CA LEU A 340 28.59 0.60 -5.46
C LEU A 340 28.80 -0.28 -6.70
N GLN A 341 29.10 0.32 -7.86
CA GLN A 341 29.41 -0.45 -9.08
C GLN A 341 30.80 -1.10 -9.01
N GLU A 342 31.70 -0.58 -8.18
CA GLU A 342 33.06 -1.11 -8.00
C GLU A 342 33.14 -2.16 -6.89
N SER A 343 32.49 -1.90 -5.74
CA SER A 343 32.51 -2.76 -4.56
C SER A 343 31.20 -2.64 -3.76
N GLU A 344 30.31 -3.60 -3.95
CA GLU A 344 29.05 -3.68 -3.20
C GLU A 344 29.31 -3.89 -1.69
N ASP A 345 30.35 -4.61 -1.31
CA ASP A 345 30.69 -4.87 0.09
C ASP A 345 31.12 -3.57 0.83
N ASP A 346 31.88 -2.70 0.17
CA ASP A 346 32.37 -1.45 0.79
C ASP A 346 31.29 -0.37 0.84
N TYR A 347 30.55 -0.20 -0.26
CA TYR A 347 29.57 0.88 -0.44
C TYR A 347 28.13 0.46 -0.14
N GLY A 348 27.86 -0.82 0.12
CA GLY A 348 26.54 -1.36 0.53
C GLY A 348 26.20 -1.13 2.00
N ASN A 349 27.03 -0.39 2.73
CA ASN A 349 26.84 -0.02 4.14
C ASN A 349 25.60 0.90 4.32
N LEU A 350 25.16 1.21 5.54
CA LEU A 350 23.99 2.08 5.76
C LEU A 350 24.42 3.47 6.23
N ALA A 351 24.55 4.40 5.28
CA ALA A 351 25.25 5.66 5.51
C ALA A 351 24.62 6.60 6.56
N SER A 352 23.29 6.61 6.65
CA SER A 352 22.55 7.47 7.59
C SER A 352 22.04 6.72 8.82
N VAL A 353 22.26 5.41 8.92
CA VAL A 353 21.87 4.61 10.08
C VAL A 353 22.95 4.70 11.14
N ALA A 354 22.51 4.97 12.37
CA ALA A 354 23.33 5.02 13.56
C ALA A 354 22.90 3.94 14.55
N GLU A 355 23.85 3.29 15.20
CA GLU A 355 23.64 2.47 16.38
C GLU A 355 24.02 3.28 17.63
N ILE A 356 23.11 3.34 18.59
CA ILE A 356 23.23 4.13 19.80
C ILE A 356 23.82 3.27 20.92
N GLY A 357 24.91 3.74 21.54
CA GLY A 357 25.77 2.90 22.36
C GLY A 357 25.97 3.37 23.81
N TRP A 358 26.06 2.39 24.72
CA TRP A 358 26.38 2.58 26.14
C TRP A 358 27.67 1.84 26.50
N VAL A 359 28.56 2.52 27.19
CA VAL A 359 29.76 1.89 27.77
C VAL A 359 29.36 1.07 29.00
N MET A 360 29.56 -0.25 28.91
CA MET A 360 29.25 -1.20 29.97
C MET A 360 30.42 -1.36 30.96
N SER A 361 30.13 -1.91 32.13
CA SER A 361 31.14 -2.33 33.11
C SER A 361 32.10 -3.34 32.47
N GLY A 362 33.36 -2.93 32.27
CA GLY A 362 34.37 -3.72 31.55
C GLY A 362 34.84 -3.13 30.21
N GLY A 363 34.36 -1.93 29.83
CA GLY A 363 34.86 -1.20 28.66
C GLY A 363 34.26 -1.64 27.32
N LYS A 364 33.44 -2.70 27.31
CA LYS A 364 32.64 -3.09 26.14
C LYS A 364 31.52 -2.08 25.91
N ILE A 365 31.22 -1.79 24.64
CA ILE A 365 30.12 -0.92 24.24
C ILE A 365 28.96 -1.79 23.76
N SER A 366 27.76 -1.55 24.28
CA SER A 366 26.51 -2.21 23.86
C SER A 366 25.70 -1.26 22.99
N PHE A 367 25.14 -1.77 21.88
CA PHE A 367 24.38 -1.01 20.89
C PHE A 367 22.95 -1.57 20.72
N PRO A 368 22.06 -1.40 21.71
CA PRO A 368 20.71 -1.98 21.67
C PRO A 368 19.70 -1.18 20.83
N CYS A 369 20.08 0.01 20.33
CA CYS A 369 19.14 0.94 19.70
C CYS A 369 19.68 1.50 18.39
N SER A 370 18.77 1.80 17.47
CA SER A 370 19.05 2.51 16.23
C SER A 370 18.65 3.98 16.30
N GLY A 371 19.26 4.78 15.44
CA GLY A 371 18.90 6.15 15.16
C GLY A 371 19.22 6.51 13.71
N PHE A 372 18.71 7.65 13.26
CA PHE A 372 18.84 8.12 11.89
C PHE A 372 19.50 9.49 11.85
N LEU A 373 20.58 9.62 11.10
CA LEU A 373 21.37 10.84 10.96
C LEU A 373 20.65 11.83 10.03
N ILE A 374 20.30 13.02 10.54
CA ILE A 374 19.51 14.04 9.82
C ILE A 374 20.27 15.33 9.55
N THR A 375 21.36 15.57 10.28
CA THR A 375 22.35 16.62 10.00
C THR A 375 23.74 16.06 10.28
N LEU A 376 24.80 16.81 10.01
CA LEU A 376 26.17 16.38 10.36
C LEU A 376 26.41 16.23 11.88
N ARG A 377 25.46 16.63 12.73
CA ARG A 377 25.61 16.58 14.19
C ARG A 377 24.42 15.97 14.93
N THR A 378 23.27 15.78 14.26
CA THR A 378 22.03 15.39 14.91
C THR A 378 21.54 14.05 14.39
N ILE A 379 21.21 13.16 15.33
CA ILE A 379 20.56 11.87 15.09
C ILE A 379 19.17 11.90 15.73
N VAL A 380 18.15 11.43 15.02
CA VAL A 380 16.80 11.18 15.55
C VAL A 380 16.69 9.73 15.99
N THR A 381 16.10 9.48 17.15
CA THR A 381 15.79 8.13 17.65
C THR A 381 14.49 8.18 18.49
N THR A 382 14.11 7.09 19.11
CA THR A 382 12.98 7.05 20.05
C THR A 382 13.41 7.47 21.45
N ALA A 383 12.49 8.07 22.21
CA ALA A 383 12.72 8.45 23.60
C ALA A 383 13.06 7.24 24.48
N ARG A 384 12.36 6.12 24.29
CA ARG A 384 12.67 4.84 24.96
C ARG A 384 14.11 4.40 24.71
N CYS A 385 14.62 4.59 23.49
CA CYS A 385 16.02 4.33 23.19
C CYS A 385 16.97 5.32 23.88
N ALA A 386 16.62 6.60 23.95
CA ALA A 386 17.42 7.61 24.61
C ALA A 386 17.56 7.41 26.14
N GLU A 387 16.60 6.74 26.77
CA GLU A 387 16.55 6.51 28.23
C GLU A 387 16.85 5.07 28.66
N SER A 388 17.03 4.16 27.70
CA SER A 388 17.33 2.75 27.95
C SER A 388 18.52 2.57 28.89
N ASN A 389 18.40 1.66 29.86
CA ASN A 389 19.38 1.34 30.91
C ASN A 389 19.56 2.38 32.04
N GLY A 390 18.65 3.36 32.19
CA GLY A 390 18.69 4.34 33.29
C GLY A 390 19.91 5.28 33.24
N ARG A 391 20.64 5.29 32.13
CA ARG A 391 21.80 6.14 31.84
C ARG A 391 21.69 6.64 30.41
N LYS A 392 22.21 7.83 30.13
CA LYS A 392 22.24 8.37 28.76
C LYS A 392 23.28 7.65 27.90
N PRO A 393 23.03 7.44 26.60
CA PRO A 393 24.00 6.90 25.67
C PRO A 393 25.22 7.83 25.56
N THR A 394 26.38 7.24 25.31
CA THR A 394 27.68 7.94 25.34
C THR A 394 28.37 8.02 23.99
N VAL A 395 28.01 7.13 23.07
CA VAL A 395 28.65 7.00 21.75
C VAL A 395 27.61 6.59 20.71
N ALA A 396 27.78 7.02 19.48
CA ALA A 396 27.04 6.50 18.33
C ALA A 396 28.01 5.80 17.38
N ARG A 397 27.59 4.72 16.73
CA ARG A 397 28.28 4.10 15.60
C ARG A 397 27.50 4.42 14.33
N ILE A 398 28.09 5.13 13.38
CA ILE A 398 27.38 5.63 12.20
C ILE A 398 28.05 5.09 10.94
N GLY A 399 27.26 4.61 9.97
CA GLY A 399 27.76 4.15 8.68
C GLY A 399 27.91 2.64 8.56
N SER A 400 28.02 1.87 9.65
CA SER A 400 28.06 0.41 9.56
C SER A 400 27.38 -0.21 10.76
N VAL A 401 26.56 -1.23 10.49
CA VAL A 401 25.96 -2.03 11.54
C VAL A 401 26.83 -3.22 11.88
N GLY A 402 27.05 -3.42 13.18
CA GLY A 402 27.86 -4.53 13.67
C GLY A 402 29.37 -4.39 13.52
N ALA A 403 29.85 -3.25 13.04
CA ALA A 403 31.27 -3.03 12.75
C ALA A 403 31.87 -4.12 11.82
N GLY A 404 31.09 -4.55 10.82
CA GLY A 404 31.51 -5.58 9.86
C GLY A 404 32.85 -5.24 9.17
N GLN A 405 33.02 -3.99 8.72
CA GLN A 405 34.26 -3.50 8.12
C GLN A 405 34.75 -2.25 8.86
N ARG A 406 36.00 -2.28 9.35
CA ARG A 406 36.55 -1.26 10.27
C ARG A 406 36.75 0.13 9.66
N THR A 407 36.72 0.24 8.34
CA THR A 407 37.05 1.47 7.60
C THR A 407 35.84 2.35 7.29
N ASN A 408 34.61 1.83 7.42
CA ASN A 408 33.43 2.46 6.82
C ASN A 408 32.44 2.99 7.89
N TYR A 409 32.87 3.13 9.16
CA TYR A 409 32.04 3.70 10.22
C TYR A 409 32.77 4.70 11.11
N LEU A 410 31.98 5.59 11.71
CA LEU A 410 32.43 6.57 12.69
C LEU A 410 31.94 6.18 14.09
N LEU A 411 32.73 6.48 15.12
CA LEU A 411 32.37 6.33 16.55
C LEU A 411 32.36 7.68 17.29
N PRO A 412 31.57 8.68 16.87
CA PRO A 412 31.55 9.98 17.53
C PRO A 412 30.97 9.89 18.96
N PRO A 413 31.54 10.63 19.93
CA PRO A 413 30.97 10.75 21.26
C PRO A 413 29.68 11.60 21.24
N ILE A 414 28.75 11.26 22.12
CA ILE A 414 27.48 11.97 22.28
C ILE A 414 27.64 13.09 23.31
N ARG A 415 27.18 14.30 22.96
CA ARG A 415 27.25 15.49 23.82
C ARG A 415 25.97 15.73 24.59
N LYS A 416 24.83 15.57 23.92
CA LYS A 416 23.51 15.87 24.49
C LYS A 416 22.48 14.90 23.96
N VAL A 417 21.53 14.56 24.82
CA VAL A 417 20.32 13.82 24.49
C VAL A 417 19.14 14.66 24.94
N THR A 418 18.20 14.91 24.03
CA THR A 418 16.99 15.72 24.23
C THR A 418 15.79 14.82 23.95
N VAL A 419 15.05 14.46 24.99
CA VAL A 419 13.81 13.67 24.90
C VAL A 419 12.64 14.65 24.74
N HIS A 420 11.57 14.24 24.06
CA HIS A 420 10.35 15.04 23.99
C HIS A 420 9.78 15.28 25.40
N ASP A 421 9.37 16.52 25.69
CA ASP A 421 8.97 16.92 27.04
C ASP A 421 7.72 16.17 27.53
N ASP A 422 6.81 15.86 26.60
CA ASP A 422 5.57 15.11 26.86
C ASP A 422 5.69 13.60 26.62
N TYR A 423 6.92 13.04 26.61
CA TYR A 423 7.11 11.60 26.46
C TYR A 423 6.50 10.81 27.63
N ASP A 424 5.69 9.79 27.33
CA ASP A 424 5.16 8.84 28.30
C ASP A 424 5.63 7.41 27.98
N GLU A 425 6.38 6.82 28.90
CA GLU A 425 6.95 5.48 28.78
C GLU A 425 5.86 4.38 28.73
N THR A 426 4.72 4.62 29.38
CA THR A 426 3.66 3.61 29.60
C THR A 426 2.93 3.29 28.31
N ASN A 427 2.52 4.32 27.57
CA ASN A 427 1.71 4.22 26.35
C ASN A 427 2.50 4.57 25.08
N GLY A 428 3.75 5.02 25.20
CA GLY A 428 4.59 5.40 24.08
C GLY A 428 4.18 6.70 23.39
N LEU A 429 3.43 7.58 24.07
CA LEU A 429 3.12 8.93 23.59
C LEU A 429 4.41 9.73 23.39
N HIS A 430 4.51 10.46 22.28
CA HIS A 430 5.67 11.31 21.97
C HIS A 430 7.03 10.61 22.12
N ASN A 431 7.11 9.33 21.72
CA ASN A 431 8.31 8.51 21.85
C ASN A 431 9.41 8.87 20.83
N ILE A 432 9.92 10.10 20.90
CA ILE A 432 10.94 10.66 20.02
C ILE A 432 12.02 11.40 20.83
N ALA A 433 13.27 11.32 20.36
CA ALA A 433 14.40 12.01 20.96
C ALA A 433 15.44 12.42 19.91
N LEU A 434 16.21 13.47 20.25
CA LEU A 434 17.36 13.93 19.48
C LEU A 434 18.65 13.64 20.25
N ILE A 435 19.64 13.12 19.52
CA ILE A 435 21.01 12.93 19.97
C ILE A 435 21.89 13.93 19.23
N THR A 436 22.61 14.76 19.98
CA THR A 436 23.59 15.71 19.45
C THR A 436 25.00 15.17 19.67
N LEU A 437 25.74 15.00 18.59
CA LEU A 437 27.15 14.60 18.60
C LEU A 437 28.02 15.73 19.19
N ALA A 438 29.15 15.35 19.81
CA ALA A 438 30.07 16.34 20.37
C ALA A 438 30.64 17.27 19.29
N GLU A 439 31.08 16.70 18.19
CA GLU A 439 31.59 17.41 17.03
C GLU A 439 30.78 17.02 15.78
N PRO A 440 30.61 17.93 14.81
CA PRO A 440 30.01 17.58 13.53
C PRO A 440 30.91 16.59 12.78
N ILE A 441 30.29 15.60 12.12
CA ILE A 441 31.00 14.67 11.24
C ILE A 441 31.24 15.30 9.87
N THR A 442 32.18 14.73 9.11
CA THR A 442 32.37 15.05 7.70
C THR A 442 31.54 14.10 6.85
N ALA A 443 30.76 14.63 5.90
CA ALA A 443 30.06 13.80 4.94
C ALA A 443 31.05 13.07 4.02
N THR A 444 30.83 11.77 3.83
CA THR A 444 31.59 10.87 2.96
C THR A 444 30.63 9.91 2.29
N PRO A 445 31.02 9.21 1.21
CA PRO A 445 30.17 8.18 0.60
C PRO A 445 29.68 7.08 1.57
N PHE A 446 30.38 6.89 2.70
CA PHE A 446 30.03 5.90 3.71
C PHE A 446 29.17 6.47 4.84
N VAL A 447 29.20 7.78 5.08
CA VAL A 447 28.45 8.42 6.17
C VAL A 447 28.00 9.81 5.74
N PHE A 448 26.69 10.01 5.60
CA PHE A 448 26.09 11.30 5.32
C PHE A 448 24.64 11.34 5.84
N PRO A 449 24.10 12.53 6.15
CA PRO A 449 22.73 12.67 6.61
C PRO A 449 21.70 12.38 5.51
N SER A 450 20.53 11.91 5.94
CA SER A 450 19.37 11.68 5.08
C SER A 450 18.19 12.55 5.51
N CYS A 451 17.14 12.56 4.71
CA CYS A 451 16.09 13.56 4.80
C CYS A 451 14.96 13.12 5.73
N LEU A 452 14.17 14.08 6.20
CA LEU A 452 12.96 13.82 6.99
C LEU A 452 11.75 13.84 6.07
N TRP A 453 10.80 12.92 6.26
CA TRP A 453 9.50 13.03 5.63
C TRP A 453 8.71 14.16 6.29
N LYS A 454 8.42 15.21 5.52
CA LYS A 454 7.73 16.42 6.00
C LYS A 454 6.23 16.43 5.68
N ASN A 455 5.77 15.52 4.83
CA ASN A 455 4.40 15.59 4.35
C ASN A 455 3.40 15.14 5.43
N GLN A 456 2.52 16.06 5.82
CA GLN A 456 1.46 15.82 6.80
C GLN A 456 0.14 15.37 6.18
N THR A 457 -0.03 15.47 4.85
CA THR A 457 -1.28 15.07 4.18
C THR A 457 -1.25 13.62 3.72
N HIS A 458 -0.06 13.08 3.42
CA HIS A 458 0.09 11.70 2.97
C HIS A 458 1.38 11.06 3.48
N LEU A 459 1.38 9.73 3.44
CA LEU A 459 2.52 8.87 3.70
C LEU A 459 2.83 8.06 2.43
N PRO A 460 4.07 7.59 2.25
CA PRO A 460 4.39 6.65 1.19
C PRO A 460 3.51 5.40 1.27
N ALA A 461 3.03 4.93 0.12
CA ALA A 461 2.16 3.75 0.04
C ALA A 461 2.87 2.46 0.51
N GLY A 462 4.20 2.44 0.44
CA GLY A 462 5.05 1.41 1.03
C GLY A 462 6.36 2.04 1.48
N ALA A 463 6.97 1.47 2.51
CA ALA A 463 8.23 1.89 3.09
C ALA A 463 9.05 0.67 3.52
N ILE A 464 10.32 0.88 3.84
CA ILE A 464 11.24 -0.16 4.30
C ILE A 464 11.49 0.07 5.79
N LEU A 465 11.22 -0.96 6.59
CA LEU A 465 11.58 -1.03 8.00
C LEU A 465 12.93 -1.73 8.15
N LEU A 466 13.86 -1.09 8.84
CA LEU A 466 15.16 -1.61 9.24
C LEU A 466 15.11 -2.00 10.72
N SER A 467 15.19 -3.30 11.01
CA SER A 467 15.21 -3.83 12.38
C SER A 467 16.60 -4.34 12.74
N LEU A 468 17.09 -3.92 13.90
CA LEU A 468 18.28 -4.47 14.55
C LEU A 468 17.90 -5.71 15.36
N TRP A 469 18.75 -6.75 15.33
CA TRP A 469 18.58 -7.95 16.15
C TRP A 469 19.45 -7.88 17.40
N ASP A 470 18.90 -8.27 18.54
CA ASP A 470 19.58 -8.15 19.85
C ASP A 470 20.78 -9.09 20.01
N ASN A 471 20.81 -10.21 19.28
CA ASN A 471 21.78 -11.31 19.49
C ASN A 471 22.91 -11.36 18.43
N GLU A 472 22.69 -10.81 17.24
CA GLU A 472 23.71 -10.66 16.21
C GLU A 472 23.54 -9.29 15.56
N PRO A 473 24.63 -8.57 15.24
CA PRO A 473 24.50 -7.24 14.68
C PRO A 473 24.21 -7.31 13.18
N ARG A 474 23.05 -7.86 12.84
CA ARG A 474 22.48 -7.92 11.50
C ARG A 474 21.27 -7.01 11.44
N ILE A 475 21.14 -6.29 10.33
CA ILE A 475 19.89 -5.64 9.98
C ILE A 475 19.08 -6.58 9.12
N THR A 476 17.79 -6.69 9.46
CA THR A 476 16.81 -7.26 8.55
C THR A 476 15.92 -6.14 8.03
N THR A 477 15.71 -6.14 6.72
CA THR A 477 14.79 -5.23 6.04
C THR A 477 13.43 -5.89 5.86
N HIS A 478 12.37 -5.12 6.08
CA HIS A 478 10.99 -5.59 5.91
C HIS A 478 10.19 -4.52 5.18
N SER A 479 9.38 -4.92 4.21
CA SER A 479 8.42 -4.01 3.59
C SER A 479 7.26 -3.77 4.55
N VAL A 480 6.92 -2.49 4.76
CA VAL A 480 5.79 -2.07 5.59
C VAL A 480 4.94 -1.04 4.84
N HIS A 481 3.68 -0.89 5.21
CA HIS A 481 2.82 0.15 4.63
C HIS A 481 1.92 0.78 5.71
N PRO A 482 1.53 2.05 5.55
CA PRO A 482 0.56 2.68 6.44
C PRO A 482 -0.80 1.99 6.34
N MET A 483 -1.55 2.06 7.44
CA MET A 483 -2.91 1.55 7.54
C MET A 483 -3.89 2.71 7.67
N TYR A 484 -5.12 2.52 7.19
CA TYR A 484 -6.17 3.51 7.42
C TYR A 484 -6.50 3.62 8.90
N TYR A 485 -6.76 4.83 9.38
CA TYR A 485 -7.05 5.09 10.78
C TYR A 485 -8.25 4.28 11.32
N SER A 486 -9.31 4.13 10.53
CA SER A 486 -10.48 3.31 10.90
C SER A 486 -10.15 1.83 11.08
N GLU A 487 -9.21 1.34 10.27
CA GLU A 487 -8.77 -0.05 10.28
C GLU A 487 -7.81 -0.30 11.45
N CYS A 488 -6.93 0.67 11.73
CA CYS A 488 -6.04 0.69 12.89
C CYS A 488 -6.83 0.62 14.20
N ARG A 489 -7.85 1.47 14.36
CA ARG A 489 -8.70 1.49 15.55
C ARG A 489 -9.41 0.14 15.78
N GLU A 490 -9.93 -0.47 14.72
CA GLU A 490 -10.63 -1.75 14.80
C GLU A 490 -9.72 -2.88 15.28
N ARG A 491 -8.45 -2.91 14.82
CA ARG A 491 -7.44 -3.89 15.26
C ARG A 491 -6.89 -3.62 16.66
N LEU A 492 -6.94 -2.37 17.12
CA LEU A 492 -6.53 -1.98 18.48
C LEU A 492 -7.67 -2.10 19.50
N GLU A 493 -8.73 -2.85 19.18
CA GLU A 493 -9.92 -3.04 20.03
C GLU A 493 -10.52 -1.70 20.53
N ASP A 494 -10.64 -0.72 19.62
CA ASP A 494 -11.12 0.64 19.89
C ASP A 494 -10.25 1.48 20.83
N SER A 495 -8.99 1.09 21.07
CA SER A 495 -8.01 1.97 21.71
C SER A 495 -7.76 3.22 20.87
N GLU A 496 -7.58 4.36 21.55
CA GLU A 496 -7.30 5.63 20.87
C GLU A 496 -5.85 5.66 20.40
N LEU A 497 -5.67 5.88 19.09
CA LEU A 497 -4.36 6.18 18.52
C LEU A 497 -3.94 7.57 18.99
N LEU A 498 -2.78 7.65 19.65
CA LEU A 498 -2.32 8.88 20.27
C LEU A 498 -1.73 9.86 19.25
N ASP A 499 -1.63 11.13 19.63
CA ASP A 499 -1.08 12.19 18.79
C ASP A 499 0.35 11.86 18.31
N GLY A 500 0.59 12.06 17.02
CA GLY A 500 1.86 11.75 16.38
C GLY A 500 2.14 10.26 16.18
N GLN A 501 1.19 9.36 16.46
CA GLN A 501 1.29 7.94 16.15
C GLN A 501 0.54 7.59 14.85
N ILE A 502 1.04 6.57 14.16
CA ILE A 502 0.39 5.93 13.01
C ILE A 502 0.52 4.42 13.11
N CYS A 503 -0.51 3.71 12.62
CA CYS A 503 -0.42 2.28 12.39
C CYS A 503 0.25 1.97 11.05
N MET A 504 1.19 1.04 11.08
CA MET A 504 1.74 0.40 9.89
C MET A 504 1.59 -1.12 9.99
N LEU A 505 1.56 -1.78 8.85
CA LEU A 505 1.51 -3.24 8.74
C LEU A 505 2.74 -3.75 8.02
N ARG A 506 3.20 -4.94 8.42
CA ARG A 506 4.20 -5.71 7.69
C ARG A 506 3.58 -6.28 6.42
N ALA A 507 4.20 -6.04 5.27
CA ALA A 507 3.77 -6.63 4.03
C ALA A 507 4.07 -8.15 4.04
N ALA A 508 3.06 -8.97 3.75
CA ALA A 508 3.18 -10.41 3.63
C ALA A 508 2.82 -10.87 2.20
N PRO A 509 3.59 -11.79 1.59
CA PRO A 509 3.22 -12.37 0.29
C PRO A 509 1.94 -13.21 0.40
N GLU A 510 1.05 -13.14 -0.60
CA GLU A 510 -0.24 -13.86 -0.65
C GLU A 510 -0.16 -15.37 -0.37
N THR A 511 1.00 -16.01 -0.61
CA THR A 511 1.18 -17.47 -0.55
C THR A 511 2.02 -17.96 0.64
N LYS A 512 2.51 -17.05 1.50
CA LYS A 512 3.43 -17.43 2.57
C LYS A 512 2.66 -17.69 3.86
N PHE A 513 2.59 -18.97 4.26
CA PHE A 513 2.11 -19.33 5.59
C PHE A 513 3.18 -18.95 6.63
N ILE A 514 2.93 -17.87 7.38
CA ILE A 514 3.87 -17.39 8.41
C ILE A 514 3.43 -17.96 9.76
N VAL A 515 4.22 -18.89 10.31
CA VAL A 515 3.93 -19.61 11.56
C VAL A 515 4.23 -18.75 12.80
N SER A 516 5.19 -17.83 12.70
CA SER A 516 5.53 -16.87 13.75
C SER A 516 6.28 -15.68 13.15
N THR A 517 5.88 -14.47 13.49
CA THR A 517 6.58 -13.24 13.11
C THR A 517 7.41 -12.72 14.29
N PRO A 518 8.74 -12.51 14.13
CA PRO A 518 9.51 -11.87 15.18
C PRO A 518 9.05 -10.43 15.36
N CYS A 519 8.94 -9.97 16.60
CA CYS A 519 8.69 -8.57 16.93
C CYS A 519 9.82 -7.68 16.42
N PHE A 520 9.48 -6.46 16.03
CA PHE A 520 10.48 -5.42 15.78
C PHE A 520 10.94 -4.79 17.08
N THR A 521 12.18 -4.31 17.09
CA THR A 521 12.75 -3.61 18.24
C THR A 521 12.33 -2.14 18.22
N THR A 522 11.98 -1.58 19.38
CA THR A 522 11.70 -0.14 19.49
C THR A 522 12.88 0.68 18.95
N GLY A 523 12.59 1.73 18.19
CA GLY A 523 13.62 2.51 17.50
C GLY A 523 14.01 1.98 16.12
N SER A 524 13.41 0.86 15.66
CA SER A 524 13.54 0.41 14.26
C SER A 524 13.13 1.54 13.32
N ILE A 525 13.95 1.74 12.28
CA ILE A 525 13.85 2.87 11.37
C ILE A 525 12.90 2.51 10.23
N ILE A 526 11.96 3.40 9.90
CA ILE A 526 11.07 3.22 8.75
C ILE A 526 11.37 4.34 7.76
N MET A 527 11.92 3.97 6.62
CA MET A 527 12.40 4.90 5.61
C MET A 527 11.78 4.62 4.24
N TRP A 528 11.70 5.66 3.44
CA TRP A 528 11.24 5.59 2.06
C TRP A 528 12.26 6.23 1.14
N GLU A 529 12.36 5.67 -0.05
CA GLU A 529 13.19 6.19 -1.13
C GLU A 529 12.31 6.28 -2.37
N ASN A 530 12.42 7.40 -3.07
CA ASN A 530 11.72 7.58 -4.33
C ASN A 530 12.43 6.69 -5.37
N THR A 531 11.92 5.49 -5.65
CA THR A 531 12.52 4.67 -6.71
C THR A 531 12.01 5.20 -8.05
N THR A 532 12.60 6.28 -8.55
CA THR A 532 12.30 6.73 -9.91
C THR A 532 12.68 5.62 -10.90
N ALA A 533 11.90 5.45 -11.97
CA ALA A 533 12.20 4.44 -13.00
C ALA A 533 13.49 4.75 -13.80
N ASN A 534 14.15 5.88 -13.51
CA ASN A 534 15.41 6.25 -14.11
C ASN A 534 16.56 5.83 -13.15
N PRO A 535 17.34 4.79 -13.48
CA PRO A 535 18.46 4.33 -12.66
C PRO A 535 19.60 5.35 -12.53
N GLU A 536 19.56 6.47 -13.28
CA GLU A 536 20.53 7.57 -13.19
C GLU A 536 20.18 8.61 -12.11
N ILE A 537 18.97 8.58 -11.54
CA ILE A 537 18.57 9.50 -10.47
C ILE A 537 18.82 8.82 -9.12
N ILE A 538 19.68 9.44 -8.30
CA ILE A 538 20.02 8.93 -6.97
C ILE A 538 19.22 9.71 -5.93
N ASP A 539 18.01 9.20 -5.74
CA ASP A 539 17.02 9.76 -4.83
C ASP A 539 17.50 9.73 -3.37
N ALA A 540 17.01 10.67 -2.57
CA ALA A 540 17.36 10.75 -1.15
C ALA A 540 16.46 9.82 -0.32
N GLN A 541 17.04 9.21 0.71
CA GLN A 541 16.29 8.45 1.70
C GLN A 541 15.58 9.41 2.67
N HIS A 542 14.33 9.10 2.96
CA HIS A 542 13.47 9.87 3.84
C HIS A 542 13.08 9.05 5.05
N LEU A 543 13.34 9.55 6.26
CA LEU A 543 12.81 9.01 7.49
C LEU A 543 11.31 9.30 7.58
N VAL A 544 10.48 8.26 7.46
CA VAL A 544 9.02 8.36 7.47
C VAL A 544 8.48 8.17 8.88
N ALA A 545 8.99 7.16 9.58
CA ALA A 545 8.54 6.82 10.91
C ALA A 545 9.60 6.08 11.73
N LEU A 546 9.38 5.99 13.04
CA LEU A 546 10.16 5.17 13.95
C LEU A 546 9.24 4.17 14.65
N HIS A 547 9.60 2.90 14.69
CA HIS A 547 8.81 1.91 15.41
C HIS A 547 8.82 2.21 16.91
N SER A 548 7.64 2.35 17.50
CA SER A 548 7.49 2.56 18.93
C SER A 548 7.24 1.25 19.66
N HIS A 549 6.12 0.59 19.36
CA HIS A 549 5.64 -0.62 20.02
C HIS A 549 4.54 -1.31 19.17
N GLY A 550 4.02 -2.45 19.59
CA GLY A 550 2.97 -3.20 18.89
C GLY A 550 3.01 -4.70 19.21
N ASP A 551 1.95 -5.42 18.86
CA ASP A 551 1.88 -6.89 19.03
C ASP A 551 2.35 -7.60 17.75
N CYS A 552 3.14 -8.67 17.93
CA CYS A 552 3.68 -9.50 16.85
C CYS A 552 3.29 -10.97 16.95
N ARG A 553 2.45 -11.37 17.93
CA ARG A 553 2.29 -12.80 18.28
C ARG A 553 0.95 -13.43 17.90
N GLU A 554 -0.14 -12.68 17.71
CA GLU A 554 -1.47 -13.31 17.64
C GLU A 554 -2.24 -13.24 16.31
N ASN A 555 -1.98 -12.26 15.42
CA ASN A 555 -2.32 -12.26 13.96
C ASN A 555 -2.40 -10.87 13.32
N ASP A 556 -2.13 -9.78 14.05
CA ASP A 556 -2.36 -8.45 13.46
C ASP A 556 -1.10 -7.72 13.00
N ASP A 557 0.13 -8.10 13.41
CA ASP A 557 1.40 -7.48 12.98
C ASP A 557 1.34 -5.92 12.96
N VAL A 558 0.45 -5.32 13.77
CA VAL A 558 0.17 -3.88 13.78
C VAL A 558 1.31 -3.20 14.50
N LEU A 559 1.99 -2.33 13.77
CA LEU A 559 3.10 -1.54 14.26
C LEU A 559 2.57 -0.16 14.63
N LEU A 560 2.64 0.19 15.91
CA LEU A 560 2.49 1.58 16.33
C LEU A 560 3.82 2.29 16.14
N THR A 561 3.81 3.30 15.29
CA THR A 561 5.02 4.01 14.87
C THR A 561 4.84 5.51 15.04
N ILE A 562 5.93 6.22 15.28
CA ILE A 562 5.96 7.67 15.43
C ILE A 562 6.02 8.29 14.03
N ARG A 563 5.03 9.11 13.69
CA ARG A 563 4.96 9.82 12.42
C ARG A 563 5.88 11.03 12.46
N VAL A 564 7.01 10.94 11.75
CA VAL A 564 8.08 11.94 11.81
C VAL A 564 7.62 13.33 11.37
N SER A 565 6.71 13.43 10.40
CA SER A 565 6.18 14.71 9.92
C SER A 565 5.38 15.49 10.97
N ASP A 566 4.83 14.83 12.00
CA ASP A 566 4.11 15.49 13.09
C ASP A 566 5.09 16.13 14.11
N TYR A 567 6.37 15.73 14.10
CA TYR A 567 7.40 16.24 15.00
C TYR A 567 8.41 17.16 14.31
N TYR A 568 8.19 17.53 13.04
CA TYR A 568 9.16 18.33 12.28
C TYR A 568 9.52 19.66 12.98
N ASP A 569 8.50 20.41 13.41
CA ASP A 569 8.70 21.70 14.09
C ASP A 569 9.39 21.55 15.44
N TRP A 570 9.07 20.47 16.18
CA TRP A 570 9.74 20.12 17.42
C TRP A 570 11.22 19.79 17.18
N ILE A 571 11.54 19.04 16.12
CA ILE A 571 12.91 18.72 15.72
C ILE A 571 13.68 20.01 15.42
N VAL A 572 13.14 20.87 14.54
CA VAL A 572 13.76 22.14 14.14
C VAL A 572 14.05 23.04 15.35
N SER A 573 13.12 23.11 16.31
CA SER A 573 13.24 23.96 17.49
C SER A 573 14.25 23.45 18.52
N ASN A 574 14.58 22.16 18.49
CA ASN A 574 15.44 21.50 19.47
C ASN A 574 16.87 21.20 18.97
N ILE A 575 17.14 21.42 17.68
CA ILE A 575 18.51 21.44 17.14
C ILE A 575 19.14 22.80 17.46
N LYS A 576 20.37 22.79 17.97
CA LYS A 576 21.10 23.98 18.41
C LYS A 576 22.47 24.11 17.76
#